data_AF-A0A9P8XUW2-F1
#
_entry.id   AF-A0A9P8XUW2-F1
#
_cell.length_a   1.000
_cell.length_b   1.000
_cell.length_c   1.000
_cell.angle_alpha   90.00
_cell.angle_beta   90.00
_cell.angle_gamma   90.00
#
_symmetry.space_group_name_H-M   'P 1'
#
loop_
_entity.id
_entity.type
_entity.pdbx_description
1 polymer ?
#
loop_
_entity_poly.entity_id
_entity_poly.type
_entity_poly.pdbx_seq_one_letter_code
_entity_poly.pdbx_strand_id
1 'polypeptide(L)'
;MAGMCPNGDREGLDFYLAFFGQVESVDPSTGAVTTTTFKSLPPCTARDASGQCTSYATTPDYLEMMYRCTKCAAAPCKTTTTTTTKSTSTSTSSSSSPTTTHTKICSFGTAFGYEKPSGSIKKSLTLDTQPGQGCNRWGWYETPTLADLQGSGIGGPLYVGAGGNDIAKAVAVGAWLAKANSEGKVAVGWALVEGYNLAEANVHFDCLPLSKCAPGSYTCTSGPLTSRDTRYWAVTTLVYPRCPSGSRAALVVHASVNVKTTDKICPAPKAS
;
A
#
# COMPACT_ATOMS: atom_id res chain seq x y z
N MET A 1 -0.51 17.55 -8.14
CA MET A 1 -1.38 16.43 -8.57
C MET A 1 -2.15 16.70 -9.86
N ALA A 2 -2.32 17.96 -10.31
CA ALA A 2 -3.03 18.27 -11.57
C ALA A 2 -2.38 17.66 -12.84
N GLY A 3 -1.07 17.36 -12.82
CA GLY A 3 -0.37 16.79 -13.98
C GLY A 3 -0.50 15.27 -14.18
N MET A 4 -1.07 14.51 -13.23
CA MET A 4 -1.14 13.04 -13.34
C MET A 4 -2.52 12.50 -13.72
N CYS A 5 -3.56 13.33 -13.70
CA CYS A 5 -4.92 12.95 -14.10
C CYS A 5 -5.56 14.12 -14.87
N PRO A 6 -5.09 14.45 -16.09
CA PRO A 6 -5.53 15.61 -16.84
C PRO A 6 -7.05 15.60 -17.14
N ASN A 7 -7.67 14.41 -17.18
CA ASN A 7 -9.09 14.24 -17.50
C ASN A 7 -9.97 13.79 -16.32
N GLY A 8 -9.45 13.82 -15.08
CA GLY A 8 -10.21 13.46 -13.88
C GLY A 8 -10.29 11.96 -13.57
N ASP A 9 -11.29 11.57 -12.75
CA ASP A 9 -11.47 10.24 -12.14
C ASP A 9 -12.33 9.27 -12.97
N ARG A 10 -12.78 9.72 -14.15
CA ARG A 10 -13.71 8.97 -15.02
C ARG A 10 -13.03 8.19 -16.14
N GLU A 11 -11.78 8.49 -16.46
CA GLU A 11 -11.08 7.92 -17.61
C GLU A 11 -9.86 7.14 -17.14
N GLY A 12 -9.78 5.86 -17.53
CA GLY A 12 -8.56 5.08 -17.40
C GLY A 12 -7.59 5.46 -18.50
N LEU A 13 -6.29 5.52 -18.19
CA LEU A 13 -5.27 5.51 -19.23
C LEU A 13 -5.00 4.06 -19.59
N ASP A 14 -5.27 3.71 -20.85
CA ASP A 14 -4.96 2.39 -21.40
C ASP A 14 -3.58 2.44 -22.06
N PHE A 15 -2.65 1.67 -21.51
CA PHE A 15 -1.32 1.51 -22.09
C PHE A 15 -1.27 0.23 -22.92
N TYR A 16 -0.81 0.36 -24.16
CA TYR A 16 -0.61 -0.75 -25.07
C TYR A 16 0.90 -1.01 -25.18
N LEU A 17 1.37 -2.13 -24.61
CA LEU A 17 2.77 -2.53 -24.70
C LEU A 17 2.95 -3.48 -25.89
N ALA A 18 3.75 -3.06 -26.88
CA ALA A 18 4.19 -3.90 -28.00
C ALA A 18 5.70 -4.09 -27.93
N PHE A 19 6.18 -5.33 -28.07
CA PHE A 19 7.62 -5.63 -28.03
C PHE A 19 8.15 -5.80 -29.45
N PHE A 20 9.22 -5.08 -29.79
CA PHE A 20 9.99 -5.31 -31.00
C PHE A 20 11.47 -5.14 -30.66
N GLY A 21 12.33 -5.96 -31.26
CA GLY A 21 13.75 -5.93 -30.96
C GLY A 21 14.57 -6.78 -31.90
N GLN A 22 15.88 -6.73 -31.71
CA GLN A 22 16.85 -7.56 -32.40
C GLN A 22 17.71 -8.27 -31.35
N VAL A 23 17.97 -9.55 -31.58
CA VAL A 23 18.92 -10.35 -30.81
C VAL A 23 20.06 -10.72 -31.73
N GLU A 24 21.27 -10.37 -31.35
CA GLU A 24 22.48 -10.82 -32.04
C GLU A 24 23.03 -12.05 -31.34
N SER A 25 23.29 -13.10 -32.10
CA SER A 25 24.10 -14.24 -31.65
C SER A 25 25.41 -14.24 -32.43
N VAL A 26 26.50 -14.57 -31.73
CA VAL A 26 27.82 -14.72 -32.35
C VAL A 26 28.17 -16.20 -32.34
N ASP A 27 28.45 -16.76 -33.51
CA ASP A 27 28.97 -18.12 -33.62
C ASP A 27 30.37 -18.17 -32.97
N PRO A 28 30.57 -18.98 -31.91
CA PRO A 28 31.83 -19.02 -31.19
C PRO A 28 32.99 -19.63 -32.00
N SER A 29 32.70 -20.35 -33.09
CA SER A 29 33.71 -21.01 -33.92
C SER A 29 34.16 -20.19 -35.11
N THR A 30 33.29 -19.35 -35.65
CA THR A 30 33.55 -18.53 -36.86
C THR A 30 33.58 -17.03 -36.58
N GLY A 31 33.09 -16.58 -35.42
CA GLY A 31 32.91 -15.16 -35.11
C GLY A 31 31.79 -14.49 -35.91
N ALA A 32 31.03 -15.25 -36.71
CA ALA A 32 29.95 -14.71 -37.51
C ALA A 32 28.79 -14.22 -36.62
N VAL A 33 28.32 -13.00 -36.87
CA VAL A 33 27.17 -12.41 -36.16
C VAL A 33 25.90 -12.72 -36.94
N THR A 34 24.92 -13.31 -36.26
CA THR A 34 23.56 -13.53 -36.77
C THR A 34 22.60 -12.63 -36.02
N THR A 35 21.95 -11.70 -36.73
CA THR A 35 20.93 -10.83 -36.16
C THR A 35 19.54 -11.43 -36.42
N THR A 36 18.80 -11.70 -35.35
CA THR A 36 17.41 -12.15 -35.41
C THR A 36 16.50 -11.03 -34.93
N THR A 37 15.64 -10.53 -35.82
CA THR A 37 14.60 -9.56 -35.44
C THR A 37 13.40 -10.31 -34.88
N PHE A 38 12.83 -9.83 -33.78
CA PHE A 38 11.57 -10.32 -33.25
C PHE A 38 10.56 -9.19 -33.08
N LYS A 39 9.29 -9.54 -33.22
CA LYS A 39 8.15 -8.67 -32.96
C LYS A 39 7.10 -9.49 -32.22
N SER A 40 6.48 -8.94 -31.18
CA SER A 40 5.31 -9.58 -30.57
C SER A 40 4.22 -9.65 -31.62
N LEU A 41 3.87 -10.86 -32.02
CA LEU A 41 2.71 -11.12 -32.87
C LEU A 41 1.47 -11.20 -31.97
N PRO A 42 0.26 -10.93 -32.52
CA PRO A 42 -0.98 -11.23 -31.81
C PRO A 42 -1.04 -12.71 -31.39
N PRO A 43 -1.93 -13.10 -30.48
CA PRO A 43 -2.05 -14.49 -30.04
C PRO A 43 -2.30 -15.42 -31.20
N CYS A 44 -1.72 -16.60 -31.09
CA CYS A 44 -1.99 -17.67 -32.01
C CYS A 44 -3.41 -18.22 -31.80
N THR A 45 -4.25 -18.18 -32.83
CA THR A 45 -5.63 -18.71 -32.79
C THR A 45 -5.74 -20.11 -33.39
N ALA A 46 -4.77 -20.55 -34.19
CA ALA A 46 -4.68 -21.92 -34.68
C ALA A 46 -3.21 -22.33 -34.90
N ARG A 47 -2.91 -23.62 -34.67
CA ARG A 47 -1.58 -24.22 -34.87
C ARG A 47 -1.68 -25.41 -35.82
N ASP A 48 -0.62 -25.66 -36.58
CA ASP A 48 -0.48 -26.89 -37.36
C ASP A 48 -0.06 -28.10 -36.49
N ALA A 49 0.08 -29.26 -37.13
CA ALA A 49 0.47 -30.51 -36.48
C ALA A 49 1.89 -30.47 -35.87
N SER A 50 2.74 -29.52 -36.27
CA SER A 50 4.09 -29.31 -35.72
C SER A 50 4.12 -28.27 -34.60
N GLY A 51 2.97 -27.67 -34.26
CA GLY A 51 2.83 -26.63 -33.24
C GLY A 51 3.17 -25.22 -33.73
N GLN A 52 3.47 -25.04 -35.02
CA GLN A 52 3.65 -23.71 -35.60
C GLN A 52 2.32 -22.99 -35.74
N CYS A 53 2.33 -21.68 -35.51
CA CYS A 53 1.13 -20.88 -35.61
C CYS A 53 0.75 -20.63 -37.07
N THR A 54 -0.48 -20.99 -37.45
CA THR A 54 -1.00 -20.83 -38.81
C THR A 54 -2.01 -19.68 -38.95
N SER A 55 -2.60 -19.23 -37.85
CA SER A 55 -3.44 -18.03 -37.82
C SER A 55 -3.25 -17.26 -36.52
N TYR A 56 -3.29 -15.93 -36.63
CA TYR A 56 -3.18 -15.00 -35.52
C TYR A 56 -4.51 -14.28 -35.30
N ALA A 57 -4.78 -13.87 -34.07
CA ALA A 57 -5.91 -12.99 -33.79
C ALA A 57 -5.75 -11.68 -34.59
N THR A 58 -6.84 -11.17 -35.15
CA THR A 58 -6.86 -9.89 -35.86
C THR A 58 -6.83 -8.69 -34.91
N THR A 59 -7.16 -8.94 -33.64
CA THR A 59 -7.02 -7.99 -32.55
C THR A 59 -5.67 -8.23 -31.87
N PRO A 60 -4.80 -7.21 -31.74
CA PRO A 60 -3.57 -7.36 -30.96
C PRO A 60 -3.95 -7.68 -29.50
N ASP A 61 -3.34 -8.72 -28.91
CA ASP A 61 -3.29 -8.79 -27.45
C ASP A 61 -2.23 -7.80 -27.01
N TYR A 62 -2.71 -6.70 -26.46
CA TYR A 62 -1.92 -5.83 -25.63
C TYR A 62 -2.06 -6.32 -24.19
N LEU A 63 -1.00 -6.17 -23.40
CA LEU A 63 -1.17 -6.14 -21.96
C LEU A 63 -1.92 -4.85 -21.62
N GLU A 64 -3.23 -4.93 -21.43
CA GLU A 64 -4.03 -3.80 -21.00
C GLU A 64 -3.72 -3.50 -19.52
N MET A 65 -2.96 -2.45 -19.28
CA MET A 65 -2.82 -1.88 -17.95
C MET A 65 -3.76 -0.69 -17.83
N MET A 66 -4.95 -0.91 -17.28
CA MET A 66 -5.85 0.18 -16.94
C MET A 66 -5.35 0.88 -15.67
N TYR A 67 -4.79 2.08 -15.80
CA TYR A 67 -4.62 2.94 -14.63
C TYR A 67 -5.88 3.77 -14.43
N ARG A 68 -6.72 3.38 -13.47
CA ARG A 68 -7.80 4.26 -13.00
C ARG A 68 -7.21 5.24 -12.01
N CYS A 69 -7.29 6.53 -12.33
CA CYS A 69 -7.25 7.58 -11.32
C CYS A 69 -8.49 7.45 -10.43
N THR A 70 -8.59 6.42 -9.58
CA THR A 70 -9.45 6.55 -8.41
C THR A 70 -8.87 7.72 -7.65
N LYS A 71 -9.61 8.85 -7.58
CA LYS A 71 -9.40 9.82 -6.51
C LYS A 71 -9.30 8.99 -5.25
N CYS A 72 -8.08 8.85 -4.73
CA CYS A 72 -7.94 8.47 -3.35
C CYS A 72 -8.78 9.50 -2.61
N ALA A 73 -9.71 9.04 -1.79
CA ALA A 73 -10.34 9.96 -0.87
C ALA A 73 -9.19 10.57 -0.05
N ALA A 74 -8.82 11.79 -0.41
CA ALA A 74 -7.72 12.51 0.18
C ALA A 74 -8.40 13.57 1.02
N ALA A 75 -8.71 13.22 2.27
CA ALA A 75 -9.20 14.23 3.19
C ALA A 75 -8.00 15.03 3.73
N PRO A 76 -8.17 16.34 3.99
CA PRO A 76 -7.22 17.09 4.79
C PRO A 76 -7.08 16.43 6.16
N CYS A 77 -5.87 16.45 6.74
CA CYS A 77 -5.62 15.89 8.06
C CYS A 77 -6.60 16.45 9.08
N LYS A 78 -7.33 15.57 9.77
CA LYS A 78 -8.06 15.97 10.96
C LYS A 78 -7.05 16.09 12.09
N THR A 79 -6.76 17.31 12.52
CA THR A 79 -6.04 17.56 13.77
C THR A 79 -6.94 17.14 14.94
N THR A 80 -6.40 16.33 15.84
CA THR A 80 -7.15 15.84 17.00
C THR A 80 -7.36 16.98 17.99
N THR A 81 -8.49 17.70 17.87
CA THR A 81 -9.04 18.45 19.01
C THR A 81 -9.84 17.45 19.84
N THR A 82 -9.41 17.23 21.08
CA THR A 82 -10.00 16.28 22.02
C THR A 82 -11.48 16.58 22.24
N THR A 83 -12.37 15.63 21.94
CA THR A 83 -13.74 15.65 22.48
C THR A 83 -14.21 14.21 22.73
N THR A 84 -14.34 13.88 24.00
CA THR A 84 -14.99 12.69 24.55
C THR A 84 -16.50 12.75 24.30
N THR A 85 -17.12 11.64 23.88
CA THR A 85 -18.15 10.86 24.60
C THR A 85 -18.80 9.88 23.63
N LYS A 86 -18.82 8.59 23.99
CA LYS A 86 -19.40 7.49 23.21
C LYS A 86 -20.73 7.10 23.86
N SER A 87 -21.81 7.05 23.08
CA SER A 87 -23.08 6.47 23.51
C SER A 87 -23.36 5.19 22.72
N THR A 88 -23.67 4.15 23.49
CA THR A 88 -23.96 2.78 23.05
C THR A 88 -25.47 2.65 22.84
N SER A 89 -25.92 2.07 21.73
CA SER A 89 -27.30 1.58 21.61
C SER A 89 -27.31 0.17 21.04
N THR A 90 -27.93 -0.72 21.79
CA THR A 90 -28.14 -2.14 21.52
C THR A 90 -29.53 -2.30 20.93
N SER A 91 -29.68 -3.01 19.81
CA SER A 91 -30.99 -3.46 19.33
C SER A 91 -30.89 -4.89 18.79
N THR A 92 -31.63 -5.78 19.42
CA THR A 92 -31.82 -7.19 19.07
C THR A 92 -33.13 -7.33 18.29
N SER A 93 -33.10 -7.99 17.15
CA SER A 93 -34.31 -8.47 16.46
C SER A 93 -33.98 -9.77 15.73
N SER A 94 -34.68 -10.84 16.09
CA SER A 94 -34.58 -12.18 15.51
C SER A 94 -35.69 -12.40 14.48
N SER A 95 -35.33 -12.81 13.27
CA SER A 95 -36.24 -13.39 12.28
C SER A 95 -35.44 -14.26 11.29
N SER A 96 -36.04 -15.37 10.88
CA SER A 96 -35.45 -16.55 10.24
C SER A 96 -35.40 -16.50 8.70
N SER A 97 -34.28 -16.98 8.15
CA SER A 97 -33.99 -17.48 6.78
C SER A 97 -34.34 -16.61 5.56
N PRO A 98 -33.36 -16.34 4.68
CA PRO A 98 -32.78 -17.37 3.80
C PRO A 98 -31.27 -17.55 4.02
N THR A 99 -30.68 -18.64 3.53
CA THR A 99 -29.22 -18.88 3.56
C THR A 99 -28.53 -17.99 2.52
N THR A 100 -28.54 -16.69 2.76
CA THR A 100 -27.63 -15.73 2.15
C THR A 100 -26.29 -15.84 2.86
N THR A 101 -25.22 -16.12 2.12
CA THR A 101 -23.84 -16.06 2.62
C THR A 101 -23.54 -14.59 2.95
N HIS A 102 -23.88 -14.17 4.17
CA HIS A 102 -23.70 -12.78 4.60
C HIS A 102 -22.22 -12.51 4.81
N THR A 103 -21.63 -11.74 3.89
CA THR A 103 -20.30 -11.18 4.09
C THR A 103 -20.33 -10.24 5.30
N LYS A 104 -19.61 -10.62 6.35
CA LYS A 104 -19.42 -9.84 7.58
C LYS A 104 -18.10 -9.10 7.51
N ILE A 105 -18.06 -7.91 8.09
CA ILE A 105 -16.85 -7.13 8.29
C ILE A 105 -16.48 -7.20 9.77
N CYS A 106 -15.25 -7.62 10.03
CA CYS A 106 -14.69 -7.78 11.37
C CYS A 106 -13.49 -6.88 11.56
N SER A 107 -13.30 -6.35 12.76
CA SER A 107 -12.01 -5.77 13.13
C SER A 107 -10.95 -6.88 13.09
N PHE A 108 -9.88 -6.66 12.34
CA PHE A 108 -8.81 -7.64 12.16
C PHE A 108 -7.60 -7.28 13.03
N GLY A 109 -7.22 -6.00 13.06
CA GLY A 109 -6.20 -5.51 13.96
C GLY A 109 -5.57 -4.21 13.52
N THR A 110 -4.51 -3.84 14.22
CA THR A 110 -3.64 -2.71 13.86
C THR A 110 -2.59 -3.19 12.85
N ALA A 111 -2.35 -2.40 11.81
CA ALA A 111 -1.29 -2.60 10.85
C ALA A 111 -0.23 -1.50 10.96
N PHE A 112 1.04 -1.87 10.76
CA PHE A 112 2.13 -0.93 10.60
C PHE A 112 2.82 -1.08 9.26
N GLY A 113 3.27 0.05 8.72
CA GLY A 113 4.17 0.07 7.58
C GLY A 113 5.54 -0.46 7.97
N TYR A 114 6.09 -1.31 7.10
CA TYR A 114 7.44 -1.83 7.22
C TYR A 114 8.18 -1.68 5.88
N GLU A 115 9.34 -1.05 5.89
CA GLU A 115 10.28 -1.01 4.78
C GLU A 115 11.30 -2.15 4.93
N LYS A 116 11.31 -3.06 3.94
CA LYS A 116 12.22 -4.21 3.98
C LYS A 116 13.69 -3.75 3.95
N PRO A 117 14.60 -4.45 4.64
CA PRO A 117 16.03 -4.16 4.56
C PRO A 117 16.53 -4.20 3.11
N SER A 118 17.48 -3.33 2.79
CA SER A 118 18.22 -3.37 1.53
C SER A 118 19.65 -3.82 1.81
N GLY A 119 19.94 -5.08 1.48
CA GLY A 119 21.18 -5.73 1.91
C GLY A 119 21.29 -5.77 3.43
N SER A 120 22.39 -5.24 3.97
CA SER A 120 22.66 -5.14 5.41
C SER A 120 22.02 -3.91 6.09
N ILE A 121 21.39 -3.02 5.31
CA ILE A 121 20.84 -1.76 5.82
C ILE A 121 19.42 -2.00 6.34
N LYS A 122 19.24 -1.89 7.65
CA LYS A 122 17.91 -1.82 8.27
C LYS A 122 17.25 -0.49 7.89
N LYS A 123 16.01 -0.57 7.39
CA LYS A 123 15.19 0.59 7.03
C LYS A 123 14.21 0.92 8.16
N SER A 124 13.39 -0.06 8.53
CA SER A 124 12.50 0.02 9.70
C SER A 124 13.22 -0.21 11.02
N LEU A 125 12.89 0.64 11.99
CA LEU A 125 13.29 0.57 13.39
C LEU A 125 12.06 0.27 14.25
N THR A 126 12.23 -0.41 15.39
CA THR A 126 11.11 -0.84 16.22
C THR A 126 10.65 0.29 17.16
N LEU A 127 9.34 0.46 17.33
CA LEU A 127 8.78 1.54 18.16
C LEU A 127 9.13 1.41 19.64
N ASP A 128 9.33 0.19 20.12
CA ASP A 128 9.71 -0.11 21.51
C ASP A 128 11.09 0.43 21.92
N THR A 129 11.91 0.88 20.97
CA THR A 129 13.18 1.57 21.26
C THR A 129 12.98 3.07 21.53
N GLN A 130 11.77 3.61 21.34
CA GLN A 130 11.50 5.03 21.54
C GLN A 130 11.03 5.31 22.98
N PRO A 131 11.49 6.41 23.61
CA PRO A 131 11.19 6.71 25.00
C PRO A 131 9.79 7.31 25.23
N GLY A 132 9.07 7.65 24.16
CA GLY A 132 7.79 8.35 24.23
C GLY A 132 6.64 7.51 24.79
N GLN A 133 5.60 8.22 25.23
CA GLN A 133 4.40 7.60 25.76
C GLN A 133 3.70 6.76 24.68
N GLY A 134 3.39 5.50 25.00
CA GLY A 134 2.74 4.57 24.07
C GLY A 134 3.64 4.03 22.95
N CYS A 135 4.95 4.29 23.02
CA CYS A 135 5.93 3.72 22.08
C CYS A 135 6.37 2.31 22.44
N ASN A 136 6.31 1.92 23.72
CA ASN A 136 6.58 0.55 24.18
C ASN A 136 5.49 -0.44 23.73
N ARG A 137 5.48 -0.74 22.44
CA ARG A 137 4.60 -1.69 21.76
C ARG A 137 5.24 -2.16 20.47
N TRP A 138 4.69 -3.24 19.92
CA TRP A 138 5.08 -3.68 18.58
C TRP A 138 4.65 -2.65 17.51
N GLY A 139 5.44 -2.57 16.45
CA GLY A 139 5.29 -1.65 15.33
C GLY A 139 6.63 -1.02 14.96
N TRP A 140 6.64 -0.28 13.85
CA TRP A 140 7.87 0.28 13.29
C TRP A 140 7.75 1.76 12.97
N TYR A 141 8.90 2.40 12.87
CA TYR A 141 9.07 3.74 12.32
C TYR A 141 10.25 3.76 11.35
N GLU A 142 10.18 4.68 10.39
CA GLU A 142 11.21 4.92 9.40
C GLU A 142 11.95 6.23 9.71
N THR A 143 13.17 6.37 9.21
CA THR A 143 13.96 7.62 9.36
C THR A 143 14.34 8.23 8.00
N PRO A 144 13.34 8.54 7.15
CA PRO A 144 13.61 9.05 5.80
C PRO A 144 14.39 10.35 5.83
N THR A 145 15.25 10.54 4.84
CA THR A 145 15.68 11.87 4.44
C THR A 145 14.64 12.51 3.52
N LEU A 146 14.69 13.83 3.35
CA LEU A 146 13.86 14.51 2.36
C LEU A 146 14.19 14.00 0.93
N ALA A 147 15.46 13.70 0.67
CA ALA A 147 15.89 13.14 -0.61
C ALA A 147 15.28 11.77 -0.91
N ASP A 148 15.21 10.88 0.10
CA ASP A 148 14.56 9.56 -0.05
C ASP A 148 13.08 9.74 -0.47
N LEU A 149 12.40 10.70 0.16
CA LEU A 149 11.00 10.98 -0.13
C LEU A 149 10.79 11.66 -1.49
N GLN A 150 11.71 12.52 -1.92
CA GLN A 150 11.63 13.23 -3.20
C GLN A 150 12.05 12.38 -4.40
N GLY A 151 12.86 11.34 -4.21
CA GLY A 151 13.25 10.40 -5.25
C GLY A 151 12.15 9.38 -5.57
N SER A 152 12.41 8.10 -5.28
CA SER A 152 11.42 7.03 -5.47
C SER A 152 10.33 7.02 -4.41
N GLY A 153 10.50 7.77 -3.32
CA GLY A 153 9.73 7.58 -2.10
C GLY A 153 10.22 6.36 -1.31
N ILE A 154 9.63 6.17 -0.13
CA ILE A 154 9.83 5.00 0.72
C ILE A 154 8.51 4.26 0.90
N GLY A 155 8.55 2.95 1.10
CA GLY A 155 7.33 2.16 1.23
C GLY A 155 7.61 0.68 1.42
N GLY A 156 6.54 -0.07 1.57
CA GLY A 156 6.62 -1.52 1.75
C GLY A 156 5.30 -2.12 2.23
N PRO A 157 5.32 -3.35 2.75
CA PRO A 157 4.12 -4.01 3.24
C PRO A 157 3.52 -3.33 4.48
N LEU A 158 2.20 -3.48 4.63
CA LEU A 158 1.46 -3.23 5.86
C LEU A 158 1.25 -4.56 6.58
N TYR A 159 1.73 -4.65 7.82
CA TYR A 159 1.70 -5.89 8.61
C TYR A 159 0.79 -5.77 9.83
N VAL A 160 -0.09 -6.76 10.02
CA VAL A 160 -0.91 -6.96 11.22
C VAL A 160 -0.35 -8.13 12.03
N GLY A 161 -0.40 -8.05 13.37
CA GLY A 161 -0.16 -9.20 14.24
C GLY A 161 1.32 -9.57 14.42
N ALA A 162 2.25 -8.66 14.16
CA ALA A 162 3.69 -8.87 14.35
C ALA A 162 4.10 -8.75 15.82
N GLY A 163 3.51 -9.57 16.69
CA GLY A 163 3.81 -9.56 18.13
C GLY A 163 5.30 -9.69 18.39
N GLY A 164 5.86 -8.79 19.22
CA GLY A 164 7.30 -8.73 19.48
C GLY A 164 8.14 -8.26 18.29
N ASN A 165 7.54 -7.56 17.32
CA ASN A 165 8.19 -7.10 16.08
C ASN A 165 8.72 -8.25 15.19
N ASP A 166 8.14 -9.44 15.34
CA ASP A 166 8.49 -10.63 14.57
C ASP A 166 7.65 -10.71 13.29
N ILE A 167 8.28 -10.37 12.16
CA ILE A 167 7.63 -10.34 10.84
C ILE A 167 7.22 -11.73 10.39
N ALA A 168 7.90 -12.80 10.83
CA ALA A 168 7.51 -14.16 10.49
C ALA A 168 6.14 -14.55 11.08
N LYS A 169 5.68 -13.82 12.10
CA LYS A 169 4.34 -13.98 12.70
C LYS A 169 3.31 -13.01 12.15
N ALA A 170 3.71 -12.11 11.24
CA ALA A 170 2.87 -11.05 10.73
C ALA A 170 2.04 -11.49 9.51
N VAL A 171 0.86 -10.88 9.35
CA VAL A 171 0.03 -11.02 8.15
C VAL A 171 0.19 -9.76 7.31
N ALA A 172 0.61 -9.91 6.06
CA ALA A 172 0.63 -8.81 5.09
C ALA A 172 -0.80 -8.52 4.61
N VAL A 173 -1.31 -7.33 4.90
CA VAL A 173 -2.69 -6.91 4.57
C VAL A 173 -2.74 -5.86 3.47
N GLY A 174 -1.59 -5.38 3.00
CA GLY A 174 -1.50 -4.32 2.02
C GLY A 174 -0.09 -3.78 1.87
N ALA A 175 0.00 -2.59 1.29
CA ALA A 175 1.20 -1.81 1.14
C ALA A 175 0.96 -0.35 1.51
N TRP A 176 2.07 0.35 1.78
CA TRP A 176 2.08 1.79 2.01
C TRP A 176 3.20 2.45 1.19
N LEU A 177 3.05 3.75 0.94
CA LEU A 177 4.03 4.56 0.22
C LEU A 177 4.04 5.98 0.80
N ALA A 178 5.22 6.56 1.00
CA ALA A 178 5.42 7.96 1.32
C ALA A 178 6.30 8.64 0.26
N LYS A 179 5.87 9.82 -0.20
CA LYS A 179 6.59 10.64 -1.19
C LYS A 179 6.51 12.12 -0.83
N ALA A 180 7.55 12.88 -1.16
CA ALA A 180 7.58 14.33 -1.05
C ALA A 180 7.59 14.98 -2.44
N ASN A 181 6.93 16.12 -2.58
CA ASN A 181 7.17 17.00 -3.74
C ASN A 181 8.46 17.83 -3.53
N SER A 182 8.83 18.62 -4.53
CA SER A 182 9.99 19.52 -4.48
C SER A 182 9.95 20.55 -3.34
N GLU A 183 8.75 20.88 -2.84
CA GLU A 183 8.52 21.81 -1.73
C GLU A 183 8.55 21.14 -0.35
N GLY A 184 8.78 19.83 -0.28
CA GLY A 184 8.79 19.07 0.96
C GLY A 184 7.40 18.78 1.55
N LYS A 185 6.34 18.91 0.75
CA LYS A 185 5.00 18.40 1.09
C LYS A 185 4.98 16.90 0.91
N VAL A 186 4.67 16.19 1.99
CA VAL A 186 4.69 14.73 2.03
C VAL A 186 3.28 14.19 1.90
N ALA A 187 3.13 13.23 1.00
CA ALA A 187 1.96 12.40 0.86
C ALA A 187 2.25 10.98 1.34
N VAL A 188 1.32 10.40 2.09
CA VAL A 188 1.39 9.00 2.55
C VAL A 188 0.11 8.30 2.10
N GLY A 189 0.27 7.15 1.44
CA GLY A 189 -0.83 6.35 0.90
C GLY A 189 -0.83 4.93 1.45
N TRP A 190 -2.03 4.33 1.49
CA TRP A 190 -2.29 2.93 1.84
C TRP A 190 -3.02 2.25 0.69
N ALA A 191 -2.68 1.00 0.43
CA ALA A 191 -3.32 0.14 -0.54
C ALA A 191 -3.48 -1.27 0.05
N LEU A 192 -4.70 -1.66 0.44
CA LEU A 192 -4.97 -2.96 1.02
C LEU A 192 -5.26 -4.01 -0.06
N VAL A 193 -4.81 -5.25 0.19
CA VAL A 193 -5.15 -6.38 -0.69
C VAL A 193 -6.63 -6.73 -0.55
N GLU A 194 -7.18 -7.43 -1.54
CA GLU A 194 -8.58 -7.85 -1.50
C GLU A 194 -8.89 -8.70 -0.25
N GLY A 195 -10.08 -8.50 0.31
CA GLY A 195 -10.49 -9.11 1.58
C GLY A 195 -10.23 -8.22 2.81
N TYR A 196 -9.39 -7.18 2.72
CA TYR A 196 -9.15 -6.23 3.80
C TYR A 196 -9.62 -4.81 3.47
N ASN A 197 -9.98 -4.05 4.50
CA ASN A 197 -10.38 -2.64 4.38
C ASN A 197 -9.78 -1.79 5.49
N LEU A 198 -9.50 -0.52 5.19
CA LEU A 198 -9.10 0.48 6.17
C LEU A 198 -10.32 0.88 7.01
N ALA A 199 -10.20 0.71 8.32
CA ALA A 199 -11.09 1.34 9.29
C ALA A 199 -10.59 2.74 9.64
N GLU A 200 -9.28 2.93 9.74
CA GLU A 200 -8.62 4.22 10.01
C GLU A 200 -7.21 4.21 9.43
N ALA A 201 -6.73 5.36 8.96
CA ALA A 201 -5.36 5.58 8.50
C ALA A 201 -4.72 6.69 9.33
N ASN A 202 -3.50 6.48 9.78
CA ASN A 202 -2.81 7.38 10.69
C ASN A 202 -1.33 7.52 10.34
N VAL A 203 -0.82 8.75 10.46
CA VAL A 203 0.61 9.06 10.27
C VAL A 203 1.12 9.83 11.46
N HIS A 204 2.21 9.36 12.04
CA HIS A 204 3.07 10.22 12.86
C HIS A 204 4.26 10.64 12.02
N PHE A 205 4.52 11.94 11.93
CA PHE A 205 5.67 12.46 11.22
C PHE A 205 6.24 13.65 11.97
N ASP A 206 7.34 13.40 12.68
CA ASP A 206 7.96 14.36 13.61
C ASP A 206 9.46 14.04 13.75
N CYS A 207 10.18 14.73 14.62
CA CYS A 207 11.59 14.51 14.90
C CYS A 207 11.80 13.53 16.05
N LEU A 208 12.92 12.80 16.00
CA LEU A 208 13.37 11.95 17.10
C LEU A 208 13.91 12.76 18.29
N PRO A 209 13.81 12.22 19.53
CA PRO A 209 13.08 11.00 19.88
C PRO A 209 11.56 11.20 19.80
N LEU A 210 10.82 10.15 19.44
CA LEU A 210 9.36 10.23 19.42
C LEU A 210 8.85 10.39 20.86
N SER A 211 8.08 11.45 21.11
CA SER A 211 7.52 11.73 22.44
C SER A 211 6.17 11.05 22.67
N LYS A 212 5.43 10.73 21.60
CA LYS A 212 4.10 10.10 21.67
C LYS A 212 3.88 9.15 20.50
N CYS A 213 3.63 7.87 20.78
CA CYS A 213 3.30 6.86 19.78
C CYS A 213 1.95 6.18 20.03
N ALA A 214 1.12 6.74 20.90
CA ALA A 214 -0.20 6.20 21.21
C ALA A 214 -1.22 6.55 20.09
N PRO A 215 -2.21 5.69 19.82
CA PRO A 215 -3.37 6.08 19.03
C PRO A 215 -3.98 7.39 19.55
N GLY A 216 -4.16 8.38 18.67
CA GLY A 216 -4.67 9.71 19.00
C GLY A 216 -3.62 10.83 19.10
N SER A 217 -2.33 10.49 19.19
CA SER A 217 -1.22 11.47 19.16
C SER A 217 -0.56 11.61 17.79
N TYR A 218 -1.17 11.05 16.76
CA TYR A 218 -0.65 11.06 15.40
C TYR A 218 -0.78 12.44 14.77
N THR A 219 0.23 12.83 13.98
CA THR A 219 0.27 14.10 13.22
C THR A 219 -0.94 14.21 12.29
N CYS A 220 -1.37 13.07 11.75
CA CYS A 220 -2.54 13.00 10.90
C CYS A 220 -3.35 11.74 11.19
N THR A 221 -4.66 11.91 11.24
CA THR A 221 -5.62 10.80 11.27
C THR A 221 -6.71 11.05 10.23
N SER A 222 -7.14 10.00 9.55
CA SER A 222 -8.36 10.02 8.73
C SER A 222 -9.62 10.13 9.59
N GLY A 223 -9.53 9.77 10.88
CA GLY A 223 -10.68 9.34 11.66
C GLY A 223 -11.30 8.04 11.11
N PRO A 224 -12.48 7.64 11.62
CA PRO A 224 -13.19 6.47 11.14
C PRO A 224 -13.57 6.62 9.66
N LEU A 225 -13.08 5.68 8.85
CA LEU A 225 -13.46 5.55 7.44
C LEU A 225 -14.76 4.74 7.39
N THR A 226 -15.86 5.42 7.10
CA THR A 226 -17.22 4.84 7.12
C THR A 226 -17.54 3.99 5.90
N SER A 227 -16.76 4.13 4.83
CA SER A 227 -16.85 3.28 3.65
C SER A 227 -16.34 1.88 4.01
N ARG A 228 -17.25 0.91 3.91
CA ARG A 228 -17.00 -0.51 4.16
C ARG A 228 -15.96 -1.12 3.21
N ASP A 229 -15.58 -0.41 2.15
CA ASP A 229 -14.68 -0.87 1.08
C ASP A 229 -13.49 0.06 0.85
N THR A 230 -13.07 0.81 1.88
CA THR A 230 -11.91 1.71 1.76
C THR A 230 -10.61 0.92 1.67
N ARG A 231 -10.21 0.53 0.46
CA ARG A 231 -8.93 -0.14 0.20
C ARG A 231 -7.77 0.82 -0.04
N TYR A 232 -8.10 2.04 -0.46
CA TYR A 232 -7.13 3.07 -0.78
C TYR A 232 -7.43 4.33 0.01
N TRP A 233 -6.39 4.91 0.58
CA TRP A 233 -6.46 6.20 1.26
C TRP A 233 -5.14 6.93 1.10
N ALA A 234 -5.17 8.26 1.12
CA ALA A 234 -3.97 9.06 1.14
C ALA A 234 -4.13 10.33 1.97
N VAL A 235 -3.04 10.75 2.59
CA VAL A 235 -2.86 12.06 3.20
C VAL A 235 -1.88 12.84 2.36
N THR A 236 -2.10 14.14 2.12
CA THR A 236 -1.24 14.97 1.25
C THR A 236 -0.77 16.27 1.90
N THR A 237 -1.17 16.53 3.15
CA THR A 237 -0.95 17.82 3.82
C THR A 237 0.23 17.80 4.80
N LEU A 238 1.01 16.71 4.85
CA LEU A 238 2.16 16.63 5.73
C LEU A 238 3.30 17.50 5.20
N VAL A 239 4.14 17.98 6.09
CA VAL A 239 5.35 18.75 5.75
C VAL A 239 6.54 18.03 6.36
N TYR A 240 7.62 17.91 5.60
CA TYR A 240 8.86 17.35 6.12
C TYR A 240 9.35 18.17 7.33
N PRO A 241 9.54 17.55 8.51
CA PRO A 241 9.84 18.30 9.73
C PRO A 241 11.28 18.83 9.70
N ARG A 242 11.46 20.04 10.23
CA ARG A 242 12.80 20.62 10.43
C ARG A 242 13.32 20.20 11.80
N CYS A 243 14.16 19.17 11.83
CA CYS A 243 14.67 18.64 13.08
C CYS A 243 15.84 19.43 13.67
N PRO A 244 15.95 19.50 15.01
CA PRO A 244 17.14 20.05 15.67
C PRO A 244 18.42 19.35 15.23
N SER A 245 19.55 20.03 15.40
CA SER A 245 20.86 19.47 15.07
C SER A 245 21.07 18.11 15.77
N GLY A 246 21.51 17.11 15.02
CA GLY A 246 21.72 15.73 15.52
C GLY A 246 20.44 14.88 15.64
N SER A 247 19.25 15.44 15.41
CA SER A 247 17.99 14.69 15.32
C SER A 247 17.66 14.34 13.86
N ARG A 248 16.73 13.40 13.68
CA ARG A 248 16.25 12.92 12.37
C ARG A 248 14.74 12.89 12.35
N ALA A 249 14.17 13.03 11.16
CA ALA A 249 12.74 12.79 10.95
C ALA A 249 12.42 11.32 11.24
N ALA A 250 11.24 11.08 11.81
CA ALA A 250 10.68 9.78 12.08
C ALA A 250 9.26 9.71 11.53
N LEU A 251 9.01 8.68 10.72
CA LEU A 251 7.72 8.44 10.08
C LEU A 251 7.13 7.12 10.61
N VAL A 252 5.95 7.19 11.22
CA VAL A 252 5.15 6.03 11.60
C VAL A 252 3.94 5.96 10.70
N VAL A 253 3.80 4.86 9.95
CA VAL A 253 2.63 4.58 9.14
C VAL A 253 1.79 3.52 9.83
N HIS A 254 0.56 3.88 10.21
CA HIS A 254 -0.30 3.07 11.05
C HIS A 254 -1.71 3.00 10.47
N ALA A 255 -2.36 1.84 10.52
CA ALA A 255 -3.75 1.69 10.11
C ALA A 255 -4.53 0.78 11.05
N SER A 256 -5.82 1.05 11.22
CA SER A 256 -6.77 0.09 11.76
C SER A 256 -7.38 -0.66 10.58
N VAL A 257 -7.33 -1.99 10.60
CA VAL A 257 -7.72 -2.84 9.47
C VAL A 257 -8.89 -3.74 9.84
N ASN A 258 -9.85 -3.83 8.93
CA ASN A 258 -10.94 -4.78 8.96
C ASN A 258 -10.70 -5.91 7.94
N VAL A 259 -11.30 -7.07 8.18
CA VAL A 259 -11.34 -8.21 7.26
C VAL A 259 -12.78 -8.54 6.89
N LYS A 260 -12.99 -8.89 5.62
CA LYS A 260 -14.25 -9.44 5.12
C LYS A 260 -14.20 -10.96 5.26
N THR A 261 -15.22 -11.55 5.87
CA THR A 261 -15.34 -13.00 5.99
C THR A 261 -16.79 -13.44 5.84
N THR A 262 -16.98 -14.65 5.34
CA THR A 262 -18.26 -15.37 5.35
C THR A 262 -18.43 -16.25 6.59
N ASP A 263 -17.37 -16.40 7.39
CA ASP A 263 -17.37 -17.22 8.59
C ASP A 263 -18.19 -16.59 9.72
N LYS A 264 -18.78 -17.45 10.55
CA LYS A 264 -19.52 -17.00 11.75
C LYS A 264 -18.59 -16.30 12.75
N ILE A 265 -17.32 -16.68 12.78
CA ILE A 265 -16.30 -16.19 13.71
C ILE A 265 -15.33 -15.29 12.94
N CYS A 266 -15.02 -14.12 13.50
CA CYS A 266 -14.01 -13.23 12.93
C CYS A 266 -12.63 -13.90 13.03
N PRO A 267 -11.87 -14.01 11.93
CA PRO A 267 -10.56 -14.64 11.97
C PRO A 267 -9.60 -13.79 12.79
N ALA A 268 -8.81 -14.44 13.64
CA ALA A 268 -7.67 -13.80 14.27
C ALA A 268 -6.53 -13.64 13.25
N PRO A 269 -5.71 -12.58 13.34
CA PRO A 269 -4.49 -12.49 12.55
C PRO A 269 -3.57 -13.66 12.89
N LYS A 270 -3.31 -14.51 11.91
CA LYS A 270 -2.35 -15.61 12.03
C LYS A 270 -1.51 -15.63 10.75
N ALA A 271 -0.19 -15.55 10.89
CA ALA A 271 0.70 -15.83 9.76
C ALA A 271 0.45 -17.25 9.27
N SER A 272 0.30 -17.38 7.95
CA SER A 272 0.24 -18.63 7.21
C SER A 272 1.61 -19.27 7.12
#